data_AF-A0A0P5ZHC8-F1
#
_entry.id   AF-A0A0P5ZHC8-F1
#
_cell.length_a   1.000
_cell.length_b   1.000
_cell.length_c   1.000
_cell.angle_alpha   90.00
_cell.angle_beta   90.00
_cell.angle_gamma   90.00
#
_symmetry.space_group_name_H-M   'P 1'
#
loop_
_entity.id
_entity.type
_entity.pdbx_description
1 polymer ?
#
loop_
_entity_poly.entity_id
_entity_poly.type
_entity_poly.pdbx_seq_one_letter_code
_entity_poly.pdbx_strand_id
1 'polypeptide(L)'
;MASMGALAFDEYGRPFIIIKDQDRQKRLTGNAAIKSHILAARTVASTLRTSLGPKGLDKLMVSADGDITITNDGATILKMMDVDHQIAKLLVQLSQSQDDEIGDGTTGVVVLAGALLEKAEHLLDKGVHPIRIADGFEMAARCAIQSLERSAETFPLDVNNLEPLIQTAMTTLGSKIINKCHRHMAEIAVNAVLAVADMETRDVNFELIKVETKVGGQLEDTMLVKGVIVDKDFSHPQMPKVLRNVKIAILTCPFEPPKPKTKHKLDVTSVEDYKNLRKYEHEKFEEMVQQVKDSGAGLAICQWGFDDEANHMLLQRELPAVRWVGGPEIELIAIATGGRIVPRFEELTPDKLGYAGVVKELCFGTTKDRMLVIEECTNSKAVTIFIRGGNKMVNPTHRFAHSKEKF
;
A
#
# COMPACT_ATOMS: atom_id res chain seq x y z
N MET A 1 -46.47 -0.64 -10.89
CA MET A 1 -47.50 -1.70 -10.92
C MET A 1 -47.23 -2.61 -9.74
N ALA A 2 -48.14 -2.66 -8.76
CA ALA A 2 -47.98 -3.43 -7.55
C ALA A 2 -47.90 -4.93 -7.88
N SER A 3 -46.87 -5.61 -7.37
CA SER A 3 -46.75 -7.06 -7.43
C SER A 3 -47.93 -7.69 -6.69
N MET A 4 -48.92 -8.22 -7.41
CA MET A 4 -50.00 -9.00 -6.82
C MET A 4 -49.40 -10.29 -6.25
N GLY A 5 -49.20 -10.31 -4.93
CA GLY A 5 -48.89 -11.55 -4.21
C GLY A 5 -50.11 -12.46 -4.24
N ALA A 6 -49.92 -13.74 -4.57
CA ALA A 6 -50.98 -14.74 -4.46
C ALA A 6 -51.08 -15.17 -2.99
N LEU A 7 -52.28 -15.08 -2.42
CA LEU A 7 -52.56 -15.58 -1.08
C LEU A 7 -52.74 -17.10 -1.17
N ALA A 8 -51.88 -17.86 -0.49
CA ALA A 8 -51.98 -19.32 -0.40
C ALA A 8 -52.18 -19.74 1.06
N PHE A 9 -52.79 -20.90 1.27
CA PHE A 9 -53.09 -21.44 2.60
C PHE A 9 -52.35 -22.76 2.80
N ASP A 10 -51.78 -22.95 3.99
CA ASP A 10 -51.18 -24.23 4.41
C ASP A 10 -52.26 -25.28 4.74
N GLU A 11 -51.90 -26.55 4.95
CA GLU A 11 -52.81 -27.65 5.30
C GLU A 11 -53.63 -27.38 6.58
N TYR A 12 -53.15 -26.45 7.43
CA TYR A 12 -53.83 -25.97 8.63
C TYR A 12 -54.59 -24.64 8.45
N GLY A 13 -54.79 -24.18 7.21
CA GLY A 13 -55.59 -22.99 6.89
C GLY A 13 -54.94 -21.65 7.23
N ARG A 14 -53.63 -21.62 7.51
CA ARG A 14 -52.89 -20.38 7.80
C ARG A 14 -52.51 -19.67 6.50
N PRO A 15 -52.89 -18.40 6.29
CA PRO A 15 -52.53 -17.68 5.08
C PRO A 15 -51.06 -17.29 5.08
N PHE A 16 -50.36 -17.55 3.99
CA PHE A 16 -49.04 -16.98 3.69
C PHE A 16 -49.05 -16.34 2.30
N ILE A 17 -48.29 -15.25 2.14
CA ILE A 17 -48.28 -14.45 0.92
C ILE A 17 -47.13 -14.92 0.04
N ILE A 18 -47.45 -15.40 -1.17
CA ILE A 18 -46.46 -15.72 -2.20
C ILE A 18 -46.21 -14.46 -3.01
N ILE A 19 -45.09 -13.77 -2.75
CA ILE A 19 -44.67 -12.61 -3.54
C ILE A 19 -44.12 -13.11 -4.89
N LYS A 20 -44.78 -12.69 -5.97
CA LYS A 20 -44.49 -13.13 -7.35
C LYS A 20 -43.35 -12.29 -7.96
N ASP A 21 -42.14 -12.43 -7.42
CA ASP A 21 -40.91 -11.91 -8.05
C ASP A 21 -40.20 -12.98 -8.92
N GLN A 22 -40.91 -14.06 -9.27
CA GLN A 22 -40.36 -15.21 -9.98
C GLN A 22 -39.90 -14.91 -11.40
N ASP A 23 -40.50 -13.95 -12.11
CA ASP A 23 -40.08 -13.61 -13.49
C ASP A 23 -38.66 -13.03 -13.55
N ARG A 24 -38.14 -12.50 -12.43
CA ARG A 24 -36.75 -12.02 -12.31
C ARG A 24 -35.80 -13.07 -11.73
N GLN A 25 -36.30 -14.14 -11.11
CA GLN A 25 -35.50 -15.12 -10.40
C GLN A 25 -35.31 -16.40 -11.22
N LYS A 26 -34.12 -16.54 -11.83
CA LYS A 26 -33.71 -17.78 -12.49
C LYS A 26 -33.28 -18.81 -11.44
N ARG A 27 -34.05 -19.88 -11.29
CA ARG A 27 -33.71 -21.00 -10.40
C ARG A 27 -33.07 -22.14 -11.18
N LEU A 28 -31.82 -22.47 -10.86
CA LEU A 28 -31.14 -23.69 -11.29
C LEU A 28 -31.23 -24.73 -10.16
N THR A 29 -31.50 -26.00 -10.48
CA THR A 29 -31.64 -27.07 -9.49
C THR A 29 -30.77 -28.29 -9.79
N GLY A 30 -30.34 -28.98 -8.73
CA GLY A 30 -29.63 -30.26 -8.80
C GLY A 30 -28.30 -30.20 -9.55
N ASN A 31 -28.01 -31.28 -10.29
CA ASN A 31 -26.73 -31.45 -11.01
C ASN A 31 -26.47 -30.36 -12.06
N ALA A 32 -27.52 -29.79 -12.66
CA ALA A 32 -27.37 -28.72 -13.64
C ALA A 32 -26.83 -27.42 -13.00
N ALA A 33 -27.23 -27.12 -11.76
CA ALA A 33 -26.68 -25.99 -11.01
C ALA A 33 -25.18 -26.22 -10.70
N ILE A 34 -24.84 -27.42 -10.23
CA ILE A 34 -23.46 -27.77 -9.88
C ILE A 34 -22.55 -27.69 -11.12
N LYS A 35 -22.98 -28.24 -12.26
CA LYS A 35 -22.23 -28.14 -13.53
C LYS A 35 -22.06 -26.70 -14.01
N SER A 36 -23.11 -25.88 -13.89
CA SER A 36 -23.02 -24.45 -14.22
C SER A 36 -21.98 -23.73 -13.35
N HIS A 37 -21.95 -24.05 -12.05
CA HIS A 37 -20.97 -23.50 -11.12
C HIS A 37 -19.54 -23.93 -11.44
N ILE A 38 -19.33 -25.22 -11.74
CA ILE A 38 -18.03 -25.74 -12.16
C ILE A 38 -17.56 -25.08 -13.46
N LEU A 39 -18.46 -24.91 -14.44
CA LEU A 39 -18.14 -24.28 -15.72
C LEU A 39 -17.71 -22.81 -15.52
N ALA A 40 -18.42 -22.06 -14.68
CA ALA A 40 -18.06 -20.68 -14.35
C ALA A 40 -16.66 -20.60 -13.73
N ALA A 41 -16.38 -21.44 -12.72
CA ALA A 41 -15.08 -21.50 -12.07
C ALA A 41 -13.95 -21.90 -13.04
N ARG A 42 -14.21 -22.89 -13.91
CA ARG A 42 -13.26 -23.34 -14.93
C ARG A 42 -12.93 -22.24 -15.94
N THR A 43 -13.92 -21.44 -16.31
CA THR A 43 -13.74 -20.32 -17.26
C THR A 43 -12.82 -19.25 -16.68
N VAL A 44 -13.02 -18.89 -15.41
CA VAL A 44 -12.15 -17.95 -14.69
C VAL A 44 -10.73 -18.51 -14.55
N ALA A 45 -10.59 -19.76 -14.10
CA ALA A 45 -9.29 -20.41 -13.97
C ALA A 45 -8.56 -20.53 -15.32
N SER A 46 -9.27 -20.84 -16.41
CA SER A 46 -8.70 -20.91 -17.76
C SER A 46 -8.20 -19.56 -18.25
N THR A 47 -8.83 -18.47 -17.82
CA THR A 47 -8.41 -17.10 -18.16
C THR A 47 -7.09 -16.77 -17.48
N LEU A 48 -6.92 -17.17 -16.22
CA LEU A 48 -5.70 -16.95 -15.44
C LEU A 48 -4.56 -17.92 -15.76
N ARG A 49 -4.85 -19.11 -16.30
CA ARG A 49 -3.85 -20.15 -16.57
C ARG A 49 -2.68 -19.66 -17.44
N THR A 50 -2.91 -18.73 -18.37
CA THR A 50 -1.85 -18.18 -19.24
C THR A 50 -0.88 -17.24 -18.52
N SER A 51 -1.19 -16.85 -17.29
CA SER A 51 -0.41 -15.95 -16.45
C SER A 51 0.44 -16.70 -15.40
N LEU A 52 0.23 -18.02 -15.26
CA LEU A 52 0.95 -18.83 -14.28
C LEU A 52 2.37 -19.21 -14.75
N GLY A 53 3.37 -18.94 -13.90
CA GLY A 53 4.76 -19.39 -14.06
C GLY A 53 5.70 -18.35 -14.69
N PRO A 54 7.00 -18.66 -14.83
CA PRO A 54 8.02 -17.73 -15.34
C PRO A 54 7.86 -17.35 -16.83
N LYS A 55 7.11 -18.16 -17.58
CA LYS A 55 6.71 -17.89 -18.96
C LYS A 55 5.26 -17.43 -19.08
N GLY A 56 4.64 -17.06 -17.95
CA GLY A 56 3.32 -16.47 -17.92
C GLY A 56 3.32 -15.12 -18.63
N LEU A 57 2.16 -14.76 -19.18
CA LEU A 57 1.95 -13.48 -19.86
C LEU A 57 1.06 -12.57 -19.02
N ASP A 58 1.41 -11.28 -19.03
CA ASP A 58 0.64 -10.23 -18.38
C ASP A 58 -0.69 -9.99 -19.11
N LYS A 59 -1.67 -9.49 -18.36
CA LYS A 59 -2.94 -9.05 -18.92
C LYS A 59 -3.04 -7.53 -18.89
N LEU A 60 -3.46 -6.97 -20.02
CA LEU A 60 -3.83 -5.55 -20.13
C LEU A 60 -5.31 -5.41 -19.77
N MET A 61 -5.56 -4.71 -18.69
CA MET A 61 -6.88 -4.39 -18.17
C MET A 61 -7.14 -2.89 -18.36
N VAL A 62 -8.35 -2.54 -18.79
CA VAL A 62 -8.79 -1.15 -18.94
C VAL A 62 -9.94 -0.94 -17.95
N SER A 63 -9.78 0.02 -17.04
CA SER A 63 -10.84 0.43 -16.12
C SER A 63 -11.97 1.14 -16.87
N ALA A 64 -13.15 1.22 -16.26
CA ALA A 64 -14.26 2.02 -16.79
C ALA A 64 -13.89 3.50 -17.00
N ASP A 65 -12.96 4.01 -16.19
CA ASP A 65 -12.42 5.38 -16.27
C ASP A 65 -11.37 5.56 -17.39
N GLY A 66 -11.00 4.48 -18.10
CA GLY A 66 -9.98 4.50 -19.15
C GLY A 66 -8.55 4.31 -18.66
N ASP A 67 -8.35 4.09 -17.35
CA ASP A 67 -7.03 3.76 -16.80
C ASP A 67 -6.56 2.37 -17.25
N ILE A 68 -5.35 2.32 -17.81
CA ILE A 68 -4.75 1.08 -18.33
C ILE A 68 -3.81 0.51 -17.27
N THR A 69 -4.08 -0.73 -16.83
CA THR A 69 -3.19 -1.49 -15.95
C THR A 69 -2.74 -2.78 -16.62
N ILE A 70 -1.43 -3.03 -16.63
CA ILE A 70 -0.85 -4.27 -17.14
C ILE A 70 -0.26 -5.03 -15.96
N THR A 71 -0.71 -6.25 -15.69
CA THR A 71 -0.22 -7.01 -14.54
C THR A 71 -0.27 -8.51 -14.77
N ASN A 72 0.63 -9.23 -14.11
CA ASN A 72 0.59 -10.69 -13.99
C ASN A 72 -0.08 -11.18 -12.70
N ASP A 73 -0.39 -10.27 -11.78
CA ASP A 73 -0.92 -10.66 -10.48
C ASP A 73 -2.39 -11.09 -10.59
N GLY A 74 -2.67 -12.33 -10.18
CA GLY A 74 -3.98 -12.96 -10.28
C GLY A 74 -5.06 -12.25 -9.46
N ALA A 75 -4.72 -11.81 -8.24
CA ALA A 75 -5.66 -11.09 -7.38
C ALA A 75 -6.06 -9.75 -8.01
N THR A 76 -5.09 -8.99 -8.52
CA THR A 76 -5.34 -7.73 -9.22
C THR A 76 -6.15 -7.94 -10.50
N ILE A 77 -5.83 -8.96 -11.31
CA ILE A 77 -6.59 -9.29 -12.53
C ILE A 77 -8.05 -9.56 -12.19
N LEU A 78 -8.31 -10.40 -11.18
CA LEU A 78 -9.65 -10.78 -10.77
C LEU A 78 -10.44 -9.63 -10.15
N LYS A 79 -9.78 -8.72 -9.42
CA LYS A 79 -10.40 -7.53 -8.84
C LYS A 79 -10.81 -6.51 -9.90
N MET A 80 -10.06 -6.41 -10.99
CA MET A 80 -10.36 -5.52 -12.11
C MET A 80 -11.36 -6.13 -13.10
N MET A 81 -11.52 -7.45 -13.09
CA MET A 81 -12.49 -8.13 -13.92
C MET A 81 -13.89 -7.92 -13.34
N ASP A 82 -14.80 -7.35 -14.13
CA ASP A 82 -16.21 -7.25 -13.73
C ASP A 82 -16.87 -8.62 -13.91
N VAL A 83 -17.16 -9.29 -12.79
CA VAL A 83 -17.70 -10.65 -12.79
C VAL A 83 -19.07 -10.73 -12.12
N ASP A 84 -20.09 -11.06 -12.91
CA ASP A 84 -21.46 -11.20 -12.44
C ASP A 84 -21.72 -12.51 -11.67
N HIS A 85 -21.07 -13.60 -12.09
CA HIS A 85 -21.37 -14.94 -11.58
C HIS A 85 -20.89 -15.11 -10.13
N GLN A 86 -21.78 -15.51 -9.22
CA GLN A 86 -21.50 -15.58 -7.78
C GLN A 86 -20.32 -16.49 -7.41
N ILE A 87 -20.19 -17.64 -8.07
CA ILE A 87 -19.05 -18.56 -7.85
C ILE A 87 -17.72 -17.93 -8.25
N ALA A 88 -17.72 -17.08 -9.27
CA ALA A 88 -16.51 -16.41 -9.68
C ALA A 88 -16.15 -15.28 -8.70
N LYS A 89 -17.14 -14.61 -8.08
CA LYS A 89 -16.89 -13.70 -6.95
C LYS A 89 -16.24 -14.42 -5.76
N LEU A 90 -16.64 -15.67 -5.47
CA LEU A 90 -15.96 -16.48 -4.46
C LEU A 90 -14.50 -16.78 -4.84
N LEU A 91 -14.20 -17.01 -6.12
CA LEU A 91 -12.81 -17.17 -6.59
C LEU A 91 -12.00 -15.87 -6.47
N VAL A 92 -12.62 -14.70 -6.72
CA VAL A 92 -11.99 -13.39 -6.50
C VAL A 92 -11.62 -13.24 -5.02
N GLN A 93 -12.54 -13.55 -4.11
CA GLN A 93 -12.28 -13.49 -2.67
C GLN A 93 -11.20 -14.48 -2.24
N LEU A 94 -11.22 -15.71 -2.74
CA LEU A 94 -10.19 -16.71 -2.47
C LEU A 94 -8.80 -16.24 -2.94
N SER A 95 -8.72 -15.60 -4.11
CA SER A 95 -7.45 -15.04 -4.58
C SER A 95 -6.99 -13.84 -3.75
N GLN A 96 -7.93 -13.04 -3.23
CA GLN A 96 -7.62 -11.89 -2.39
C GLN A 96 -7.17 -12.31 -0.99
N SER A 97 -7.83 -13.30 -0.37
CA SER A 97 -7.40 -13.85 0.92
C SER A 97 -5.99 -14.45 0.84
N GLN A 98 -5.62 -15.05 -0.28
CA GLN A 98 -4.26 -15.55 -0.50
C GLN A 98 -3.24 -14.39 -0.62
N ASP A 99 -3.65 -13.25 -1.19
CA ASP A 99 -2.82 -12.05 -1.32
C ASP A 99 -2.64 -11.33 0.02
N ASP A 100 -3.66 -11.36 0.89
CA ASP A 100 -3.64 -10.71 2.21
C ASP A 100 -2.92 -11.54 3.31
N GLU A 101 -2.74 -12.85 3.12
CA GLU A 101 -2.09 -13.74 4.10
C GLU A 101 -0.64 -14.10 3.76
N ILE A 102 -0.34 -14.26 2.46
CA ILE A 102 0.97 -14.74 1.98
C ILE A 102 1.54 -13.79 0.90
N GLY A 103 0.70 -12.98 0.25
CA GLY A 103 1.08 -12.14 -0.88
C GLY A 103 1.44 -12.87 -2.18
N ASP A 104 1.77 -14.17 -2.18
CA ASP A 104 2.07 -14.98 -3.38
C ASP A 104 1.11 -16.14 -3.61
N GLY A 105 1.13 -16.68 -4.83
CA GLY A 105 0.31 -17.83 -5.20
C GLY A 105 -1.14 -17.49 -5.54
N THR A 106 -1.49 -16.20 -5.66
CA THR A 106 -2.82 -15.69 -6.03
C THR A 106 -3.37 -16.34 -7.31
N THR A 107 -2.53 -16.45 -8.35
CA THR A 107 -2.90 -17.14 -9.60
C THR A 107 -2.98 -18.66 -9.42
N GLY A 108 -2.05 -19.22 -8.64
CA GLY A 108 -1.94 -20.67 -8.44
C GLY A 108 -3.14 -21.26 -7.71
N VAL A 109 -3.63 -20.58 -6.66
CA VAL A 109 -4.78 -21.04 -5.86
C VAL A 109 -6.06 -21.11 -6.69
N VAL A 110 -6.28 -20.15 -7.61
CA VAL A 110 -7.46 -20.12 -8.48
C VAL A 110 -7.38 -21.21 -9.55
N VAL A 111 -6.19 -21.42 -10.13
CA VAL A 111 -5.97 -22.51 -11.11
C VAL A 111 -6.15 -23.88 -10.44
N LEU A 112 -5.64 -24.05 -9.22
CA LEU A 112 -5.82 -25.27 -8.44
C LEU A 112 -7.29 -25.54 -8.13
N ALA A 113 -8.04 -24.51 -7.67
CA ALA A 113 -9.47 -24.62 -7.41
C ALA A 113 -10.25 -24.99 -8.68
N GLY A 114 -9.93 -24.38 -9.83
CA GLY A 114 -10.52 -24.72 -11.12
C GLY A 114 -10.26 -26.18 -11.53
N ALA A 115 -9.04 -26.67 -11.33
CA ALA A 115 -8.67 -28.05 -11.64
C ALA A 115 -9.37 -29.08 -10.71
N LEU A 116 -9.50 -28.77 -9.41
CA LEU A 116 -10.23 -29.61 -8.46
C LEU A 116 -11.71 -29.73 -8.85
N LEU A 117 -12.34 -28.62 -9.24
CA LEU A 117 -13.73 -28.61 -9.70
C LEU A 117 -13.92 -29.38 -11.01
N GLU A 118 -12.98 -29.29 -11.94
CA GLU A 118 -12.99 -30.10 -13.17
C GLU A 118 -12.88 -31.61 -12.87
N LYS A 119 -12.02 -32.02 -11.92
CA LYS A 119 -11.95 -33.43 -11.49
C LYS A 119 -13.19 -33.87 -10.72
N ALA A 120 -13.81 -32.98 -9.95
CA ALA A 120 -15.07 -33.25 -9.28
C ALA A 120 -16.21 -33.50 -10.29
N GLU A 121 -16.26 -32.75 -11.41
CA GLU A 121 -17.24 -32.97 -12.48
C GLU A 121 -17.21 -34.41 -13.00
N HIS A 122 -16.02 -34.96 -13.26
CA HIS A 122 -15.87 -36.34 -13.72
C HIS A 122 -16.37 -37.38 -12.70
N LEU A 123 -16.28 -37.09 -11.40
CA LEU A 123 -16.79 -37.97 -10.34
C LEU A 123 -18.31 -37.86 -10.20
N LEU A 124 -18.85 -36.66 -10.39
CA LEU A 124 -20.30 -36.42 -10.43
C LEU A 124 -20.95 -37.14 -11.61
N ASP A 125 -20.30 -37.16 -12.77
CA ASP A 125 -20.77 -37.90 -13.95
C ASP A 125 -20.81 -39.43 -13.73
N LYS A 126 -19.95 -39.94 -12.84
CA LYS A 126 -19.98 -41.35 -12.40
C LYS A 126 -21.02 -41.64 -11.33
N GLY A 127 -21.81 -40.65 -10.93
CA GLY A 127 -22.87 -40.78 -9.92
C GLY A 127 -22.39 -40.73 -8.46
N VAL A 128 -21.18 -40.24 -8.20
CA VAL A 128 -20.70 -40.06 -6.82
C VAL A 128 -21.38 -38.84 -6.18
N HIS A 129 -21.86 -38.99 -4.95
CA HIS A 129 -22.53 -37.90 -4.23
C HIS A 129 -21.56 -36.74 -3.93
N PRO A 130 -21.92 -35.46 -4.17
CA PRO A 130 -21.03 -34.31 -3.99
C PRO A 130 -20.37 -34.21 -2.60
N ILE A 131 -21.13 -34.51 -1.54
CA ILE A 131 -20.63 -34.48 -0.16
C ILE A 131 -19.47 -35.46 0.05
N ARG A 132 -19.56 -36.67 -0.52
CA ARG A 132 -18.47 -37.66 -0.42
C ARG A 132 -17.21 -37.22 -1.15
N ILE A 133 -17.36 -36.45 -2.24
CA ILE A 133 -16.22 -35.87 -2.97
C ILE A 133 -15.55 -34.81 -2.10
N ALA A 134 -16.34 -33.94 -1.46
CA ALA A 134 -15.82 -32.91 -0.55
C ALA A 134 -15.05 -33.53 0.62
N ASP A 135 -15.62 -34.52 1.32
CA ASP A 135 -14.95 -35.23 2.42
C ASP A 135 -13.64 -35.89 1.94
N GLY A 136 -13.67 -36.51 0.76
CA GLY A 136 -12.48 -37.13 0.15
C GLY A 136 -11.38 -36.12 -0.17
N PHE A 137 -11.73 -34.93 -0.65
CA PHE A 137 -10.77 -33.85 -0.91
C PHE A 137 -10.19 -33.28 0.39
N GLU A 138 -10.98 -33.16 1.45
CA GLU A 138 -10.47 -32.70 2.75
C GLU A 138 -9.48 -33.70 3.34
N MET A 139 -9.78 -35.00 3.28
CA MET A 139 -8.84 -36.07 3.70
C MET A 139 -7.55 -36.06 2.87
N ALA A 140 -7.67 -35.89 1.55
CA ALA A 140 -6.51 -35.81 0.66
C ALA A 140 -5.65 -34.56 0.94
N ALA A 141 -6.27 -33.41 1.21
CA ALA A 141 -5.57 -32.18 1.54
C ALA A 141 -4.72 -32.34 2.81
N ARG A 142 -5.26 -32.96 3.86
CA ARG A 142 -4.50 -33.24 5.10
C ARG A 142 -3.28 -34.13 4.83
N CYS A 143 -3.43 -35.16 4.02
CA CYS A 143 -2.32 -36.04 3.65
C CYS A 143 -1.26 -35.31 2.82
N ALA A 144 -1.69 -34.41 1.91
CA ALA A 144 -0.79 -33.60 1.10
C ALA A 144 0.04 -32.64 1.97
N ILE A 145 -0.58 -31.96 2.94
CA ILE A 145 0.11 -31.06 3.87
C ILE A 145 1.16 -31.82 4.69
N GLN A 146 0.81 -32.98 5.26
CA GLN A 146 1.77 -33.81 6.00
C GLN A 146 2.93 -34.30 5.11
N SER A 147 2.67 -34.56 3.84
CA SER A 147 3.71 -34.97 2.89
C SER A 147 4.63 -33.79 2.54
N LEU A 148 4.06 -32.59 2.40
CA LEU A 148 4.81 -31.36 2.18
C LEU A 148 5.74 -31.05 3.36
N GLU A 149 5.25 -31.14 4.61
CA GLU A 149 6.06 -30.95 5.82
C GLU A 149 7.25 -31.91 5.90
N ARG A 150 7.06 -33.17 5.46
CA ARG A 150 8.16 -34.17 5.42
C ARG A 150 9.18 -33.89 4.33
N SER A 151 8.76 -33.29 3.22
CA SER A 151 9.63 -32.94 2.10
C SER A 151 10.29 -31.55 2.23
N ALA A 152 9.82 -30.73 3.18
CA ALA A 152 10.32 -29.38 3.36
C ALA A 152 11.74 -29.39 3.92
N GLU A 153 12.65 -28.72 3.22
CA GLU A 153 14.00 -28.47 3.71
C GLU A 153 14.01 -27.15 4.49
N THR A 154 14.64 -27.16 5.67
CA THR A 154 14.78 -25.95 6.50
C THR A 154 16.12 -25.29 6.24
N PHE A 155 16.08 -24.00 5.88
CA PHE A 155 17.28 -23.19 5.73
C PHE A 155 17.45 -22.33 6.99
N PRO A 156 18.54 -22.47 7.76
CA PRO A 156 18.80 -21.58 8.88
C PRO A 156 19.05 -20.16 8.36
N LEU A 157 18.44 -19.16 9.02
CA LEU A 157 18.65 -17.75 8.73
C LEU A 157 20.02 -17.33 9.26
N ASP A 158 21.05 -17.43 8.41
CA ASP A 158 22.36 -16.87 8.70
C ASP A 158 22.45 -15.44 8.17
N VAL A 159 22.63 -14.46 9.07
CA VAL A 159 22.79 -13.04 8.71
C VAL A 159 23.99 -12.81 7.76
N ASN A 160 24.97 -13.72 7.79
CA ASN A 160 26.14 -13.68 6.93
C ASN A 160 25.94 -14.32 5.55
N ASN A 161 24.87 -15.11 5.37
CA ASN A 161 24.56 -15.78 4.11
C ASN A 161 23.12 -15.49 3.67
N LEU A 162 22.95 -14.34 3.01
CA LEU A 162 21.66 -13.89 2.49
C LEU A 162 21.29 -14.54 1.14
N GLU A 163 22.18 -15.33 0.55
CA GLU A 163 22.00 -15.91 -0.78
C GLU A 163 20.74 -16.81 -0.89
N PRO A 164 20.39 -17.67 0.10
CA PRO A 164 19.16 -18.45 0.03
C PRO A 164 17.89 -17.58 0.01
N LEU A 165 17.86 -16.48 0.77
CA LEU A 165 16.75 -15.52 0.76
C LEU A 165 16.65 -14.79 -0.57
N ILE A 166 17.80 -14.38 -1.12
CA ILE A 166 17.87 -13.75 -2.44
C ILE A 166 17.40 -14.72 -3.52
N GLN A 167 17.75 -16.01 -3.46
CA GLN A 167 17.28 -17.01 -4.42
C GLN A 167 15.77 -17.25 -4.34
N THR A 168 15.21 -17.28 -3.14
CA THR A 168 13.75 -17.35 -2.94
C THR A 168 13.06 -16.12 -3.53
N ALA A 169 13.56 -14.93 -3.21
CA ALA A 169 13.13 -13.65 -3.78
C ALA A 169 13.23 -13.61 -5.32
N MET A 170 14.32 -14.13 -5.89
CA MET A 170 14.51 -14.22 -7.34
C MET A 170 13.48 -15.13 -7.98
N THR A 171 13.13 -16.24 -7.32
CA THR A 171 12.13 -17.19 -7.82
C THR A 171 10.74 -16.55 -7.90
N THR A 172 10.33 -15.80 -6.87
CA THR A 172 9.03 -15.10 -6.86
C THR A 172 8.98 -13.94 -7.86
N LEU A 173 10.12 -13.29 -8.12
CA LEU A 173 10.23 -12.18 -9.08
C LEU A 173 10.38 -12.64 -10.54
N GLY A 174 10.84 -13.88 -10.78
CA GLY A 174 11.11 -14.41 -12.12
C GLY A 174 9.88 -14.54 -13.02
N SER A 175 8.68 -14.56 -12.45
CA SER A 175 7.40 -14.60 -13.19
C SER A 175 6.84 -13.23 -13.55
N LYS A 176 7.52 -12.13 -13.19
CA LYS A 176 7.03 -10.76 -13.38
C LYS A 176 7.86 -10.00 -14.42
N ILE A 177 7.37 -8.82 -14.82
CA ILE A 177 8.03 -7.89 -15.77
C ILE A 177 9.51 -7.60 -15.41
N ILE A 178 9.86 -7.73 -14.11
CA ILE A 178 11.19 -7.46 -13.56
C ILE A 178 12.21 -8.56 -13.91
N ASN A 179 11.87 -9.58 -14.72
CA ASN A 179 12.78 -10.67 -15.07
C ASN A 179 14.15 -10.20 -15.63
N LYS A 180 14.27 -9.01 -16.24
CA LYS A 180 15.58 -8.48 -16.65
C LYS A 180 16.49 -8.07 -15.49
N CYS A 181 15.93 -7.60 -14.38
CA CYS A 181 16.66 -7.00 -13.24
C CYS A 181 16.26 -7.65 -11.91
N HIS A 182 15.86 -8.93 -11.93
CA HIS A 182 15.28 -9.59 -10.77
C HIS A 182 16.28 -9.79 -9.62
N ARG A 183 17.58 -9.95 -9.90
CA ARG A 183 18.61 -10.06 -8.85
C ARG A 183 18.76 -8.77 -8.04
N HIS A 184 18.92 -7.63 -8.70
CA HIS A 184 19.04 -6.32 -8.03
C HIS A 184 17.79 -6.01 -7.19
N MET A 185 16.61 -6.31 -7.72
CA MET A 185 15.35 -6.12 -6.99
C MET A 185 15.19 -7.09 -5.82
N ALA A 186 15.64 -8.35 -5.97
CA ALA A 186 15.66 -9.33 -4.89
C ALA A 186 16.59 -8.89 -3.76
N GLU A 187 17.79 -8.41 -4.08
CA GLU A 187 18.73 -7.88 -3.09
C GLU A 187 18.14 -6.66 -2.37
N ILE A 188 17.47 -5.75 -3.07
CA ILE A 188 16.77 -4.60 -2.45
C ILE A 188 15.67 -5.07 -1.50
N ALA A 189 14.84 -6.02 -1.92
CA ALA A 189 13.73 -6.51 -1.11
C ALA A 189 14.21 -7.22 0.16
N VAL A 190 15.20 -8.11 0.04
CA VAL A 190 15.80 -8.82 1.18
C VAL A 190 16.45 -7.82 2.14
N ASN A 191 17.21 -6.85 1.64
CA ASN A 191 17.82 -5.82 2.48
C ASN A 191 16.77 -4.92 3.17
N ALA A 192 15.64 -4.65 2.51
CA ALA A 192 14.54 -3.88 3.10
C ALA A 192 13.89 -4.65 4.25
N VAL A 193 13.58 -5.93 4.06
CA VAL A 193 12.99 -6.79 5.10
C VAL A 193 13.94 -6.96 6.27
N LEU A 194 15.21 -7.26 6.04
CA LEU A 194 16.21 -7.42 7.10
C LEU A 194 16.45 -6.15 7.92
N ALA A 195 16.25 -4.97 7.33
CA ALA A 195 16.38 -3.71 8.06
C ALA A 195 15.23 -3.47 9.06
N VAL A 196 14.07 -4.07 8.81
CA VAL A 196 12.84 -3.88 9.58
C VAL A 196 12.52 -5.07 10.49
N ALA A 197 12.99 -6.27 10.11
CA ALA A 197 12.73 -7.52 10.80
C ALA A 197 13.25 -7.47 12.25
N ASP A 198 12.40 -7.90 13.17
CA ASP A 198 12.83 -8.19 14.53
C ASP A 198 13.27 -9.65 14.63
N MET A 199 14.56 -9.86 14.88
CA MET A 199 15.17 -11.19 14.91
C MET A 199 14.70 -12.03 16.10
N GLU A 200 14.17 -11.41 17.15
CA GLU A 200 13.68 -12.12 18.35
C GLU A 200 12.28 -12.70 18.14
N THR A 201 11.36 -11.92 17.58
CA THR A 201 9.97 -12.34 17.33
C THR A 201 9.77 -12.98 15.96
N ARG A 202 10.75 -12.85 15.05
CA ARG A 202 10.65 -13.24 13.63
C ARG A 202 9.43 -12.62 12.95
N ASP A 203 9.09 -11.41 13.36
CA ASP A 203 7.98 -10.65 12.83
C ASP A 203 8.50 -9.47 12.00
N VAL A 204 7.80 -9.17 10.92
CA VAL A 204 8.15 -8.11 9.96
C VAL A 204 6.98 -7.16 9.84
N ASN A 205 7.13 -5.96 10.41
CA ASN A 205 6.11 -4.93 10.26
C ASN A 205 6.26 -4.22 8.89
N PHE A 206 5.39 -4.59 7.95
CA PHE A 206 5.36 -4.02 6.60
C PHE A 206 4.99 -2.54 6.52
N GLU A 207 4.38 -1.97 7.58
CA GLU A 207 4.06 -0.54 7.63
C GLU A 207 5.33 0.33 7.65
N LEU A 208 6.44 -0.20 8.17
CA LEU A 208 7.73 0.51 8.26
C LEU A 208 8.49 0.56 6.92
N ILE A 209 8.10 -0.26 5.95
CA ILE A 209 8.67 -0.26 4.61
C ILE A 209 7.80 0.63 3.71
N LYS A 210 8.26 1.82 3.37
CA LYS A 210 7.59 2.68 2.41
C LYS A 210 7.97 2.28 0.99
N VAL A 211 7.02 2.33 0.06
CA VAL A 211 7.28 2.13 -1.36
C VAL A 211 6.90 3.42 -2.05
N GLU A 212 7.85 4.03 -2.74
CA GLU A 212 7.62 5.24 -3.52
C GLU A 212 7.92 4.95 -4.98
N THR A 213 6.99 5.33 -5.85
CA THR A 213 7.14 5.10 -7.29
C THR A 213 7.12 6.41 -8.04
N LYS A 214 8.16 6.64 -8.85
CA LYS A 214 8.23 7.80 -9.72
C LYS A 214 8.51 7.39 -11.15
N VAL A 215 7.81 8.06 -12.05
CA VAL A 215 8.04 7.93 -13.48
C VAL A 215 9.37 8.60 -13.84
N GLY A 216 10.09 8.00 -14.77
CA GLY A 216 11.38 8.46 -15.25
C GLY A 216 12.50 7.46 -14.96
N GLY A 217 13.56 7.52 -15.77
CA GLY A 217 14.69 6.59 -15.68
C GLY A 217 14.34 5.18 -16.13
N GLN A 218 15.22 4.24 -15.76
CA GLN A 218 15.06 2.81 -16.01
C GLN A 218 14.69 2.08 -14.71
N LEU A 219 14.19 0.84 -14.83
CA LEU A 219 13.92 -0.01 -13.67
C LEU A 219 15.19 -0.30 -12.84
N GLU A 220 16.35 -0.28 -13.50
CA GLU A 220 17.67 -0.46 -12.88
C GLU A 220 18.06 0.67 -11.93
N ASP A 221 17.48 1.87 -12.10
CA ASP A 221 17.72 3.03 -11.23
C ASP A 221 16.97 2.92 -9.88
N THR A 222 16.26 1.82 -9.66
CA THR A 222 15.56 1.54 -8.40
C THR A 222 16.59 1.36 -7.28
N MET A 223 16.36 2.04 -6.15
CA MET A 223 17.28 2.03 -5.02
C MET A 223 16.57 1.84 -3.69
N LEU A 224 17.26 1.19 -2.75
CA LEU A 224 16.86 1.13 -1.36
C LEU A 224 17.41 2.36 -0.63
N VAL A 225 16.51 3.20 -0.11
CA VAL A 225 16.88 4.31 0.76
C VAL A 225 16.68 3.86 2.21
N LYS A 226 17.78 3.85 2.97
CA LYS A 226 17.76 3.63 4.43
C LYS A 226 17.29 4.91 5.13
N GLY A 227 15.99 5.15 5.04
CA GLY A 227 15.31 6.34 5.55
C GLY A 227 13.98 6.57 4.84
N VAL A 228 13.54 7.83 4.79
CA VAL A 228 12.22 8.19 4.27
C VAL A 228 12.35 9.13 3.07
N ILE A 229 11.60 8.81 2.00
CA ILE A 229 11.40 9.70 0.86
C ILE A 229 10.04 10.36 0.98
N VAL A 230 10.01 11.67 0.77
CA VAL A 230 8.78 12.47 0.77
C VAL A 230 8.65 13.10 -0.62
N ASP A 231 7.49 12.93 -1.24
CA ASP A 231 7.16 13.55 -2.54
C ASP A 231 6.78 15.03 -2.37
N LYS A 232 7.70 15.81 -1.81
CA LYS A 232 7.61 17.25 -1.58
C LYS A 232 8.94 17.93 -1.83
N ASP A 233 8.85 19.17 -2.25
CA ASP A 233 9.95 20.12 -2.37
C ASP A 233 10.09 20.97 -1.10
N PHE A 234 11.23 21.66 -1.00
CA PHE A 234 11.38 22.69 0.02
C PHE A 234 10.40 23.84 -0.23
N SER A 235 9.90 24.43 0.85
CA SER A 235 8.87 25.46 0.77
C SER A 235 9.29 26.70 -0.02
N HIS A 236 10.59 27.02 -0.05
CA HIS A 236 11.12 28.15 -0.80
C HIS A 236 12.28 27.73 -1.72
N PRO A 237 12.32 28.14 -3.00
CA PRO A 237 13.34 27.71 -3.97
C PRO A 237 14.79 28.11 -3.62
N GLN A 238 14.96 29.16 -2.80
CA GLN A 238 16.26 29.64 -2.33
C GLN A 238 16.79 28.87 -1.11
N MET A 239 16.02 27.94 -0.55
CA MET A 239 16.49 27.11 0.56
C MET A 239 17.64 26.19 0.11
N PRO A 240 18.56 25.86 1.02
CA PRO A 240 19.65 24.93 0.74
C PRO A 240 19.10 23.55 0.37
N LYS A 241 19.58 23.01 -0.75
CA LYS A 241 19.11 21.71 -1.29
C LYS A 241 19.69 20.51 -0.57
N VAL A 242 20.82 20.69 0.11
CA VAL A 242 21.51 19.64 0.84
C VAL A 242 21.83 20.15 2.22
N LEU A 243 21.42 19.38 3.20
CA LEU A 243 21.56 19.63 4.62
C LEU A 243 22.27 18.42 5.24
N ARG A 244 23.29 18.67 6.07
CA ARG A 244 24.08 17.63 6.74
C ARG A 244 23.97 17.79 8.26
N ASN A 245 23.89 16.67 8.97
CA ASN A 245 23.79 16.59 10.43
C ASN A 245 22.71 17.50 11.00
N VAL A 246 21.46 17.27 10.57
CA VAL A 246 20.35 18.18 10.88
C VAL A 246 19.42 17.60 11.92
N LYS A 247 19.04 18.45 12.86
CA LYS A 247 17.96 18.20 13.80
C LYS A 247 16.63 18.60 13.16
N ILE A 248 15.69 17.67 13.13
CA ILE A 248 14.42 17.80 12.43
C ILE A 248 13.31 18.05 13.46
N ALA A 249 12.59 19.16 13.31
CA ALA A 249 11.36 19.42 14.03
C ALA A 249 10.18 18.84 13.24
N ILE A 250 9.43 17.95 13.88
CA ILE A 250 8.24 17.30 13.30
C ILE A 250 7.00 17.94 13.91
N LEU A 251 6.27 18.71 13.12
CA LEU A 251 5.21 19.59 13.57
C LEU A 251 3.86 19.21 12.93
N THR A 252 2.81 19.15 13.73
CA THR A 252 1.42 19.01 13.24
C THR A 252 0.63 20.31 13.34
N CYS A 253 1.27 21.41 13.74
CA CYS A 253 0.68 22.74 13.74
C CYS A 253 0.95 23.46 12.41
N PRO A 254 -0.03 24.25 11.89
CA PRO A 254 0.21 25.14 10.77
C PRO A 254 1.04 26.36 11.20
N PHE A 255 1.85 26.89 10.30
CA PHE A 255 2.42 28.23 10.44
C PHE A 255 1.40 29.26 9.94
N GLU A 256 0.37 29.47 10.74
CA GLU A 256 -0.69 30.46 10.51
C GLU A 256 -0.97 31.21 11.82
N PRO A 257 -1.52 32.44 11.77
CA PRO A 257 -1.95 33.13 12.96
C PRO A 257 -3.01 32.28 13.68
N PRO A 258 -2.96 32.18 15.01
CA PRO A 258 -3.82 31.26 15.76
C PRO A 258 -5.29 31.66 15.59
N LYS A 259 -6.03 30.85 14.85
CA LYS A 259 -7.47 31.00 14.67
C LYS A 259 -8.21 30.24 15.78
N PRO A 260 -9.13 30.88 16.50
CA PRO A 260 -9.98 30.15 17.44
C PRO A 260 -10.84 29.12 16.67
N LYS A 261 -11.02 27.94 17.25
CA LYS A 261 -11.87 26.89 16.64
C LYS A 261 -13.37 27.26 16.64
N THR A 262 -13.77 28.15 17.54
CA THR A 262 -15.12 28.70 17.59
C THR A 262 -15.30 29.79 16.52
N LYS A 263 -16.53 29.93 16.00
CA LYS A 263 -16.85 31.02 15.06
C LYS A 263 -16.62 32.36 15.75
N HIS A 264 -15.49 33.00 15.44
CA HIS A 264 -15.15 34.34 15.89
C HIS A 264 -15.27 35.29 14.72
N LYS A 265 -16.07 36.35 14.88
CA LYS A 265 -16.07 37.50 13.98
C LYS A 265 -15.23 38.58 14.64
N LEU A 266 -14.15 38.98 13.98
CA LEU A 266 -13.30 40.04 14.46
C LEU A 266 -13.78 41.33 13.80
N ASP A 267 -14.48 42.16 14.58
CA ASP A 267 -15.04 43.43 14.09
C ASP A 267 -13.96 44.51 14.20
N VAL A 268 -13.45 44.97 13.05
CA VAL A 268 -12.45 46.03 12.97
C VAL A 268 -13.17 47.34 12.69
N THR A 269 -13.23 48.25 13.68
CA THR A 269 -13.97 49.52 13.58
C THR A 269 -13.06 50.72 13.26
N SER A 270 -11.78 50.67 13.66
CA SER A 270 -10.80 51.74 13.43
C SER A 270 -9.66 51.32 12.50
N VAL A 271 -9.05 52.31 11.83
CA VAL A 271 -7.81 52.13 11.04
C VAL A 271 -6.63 51.77 11.94
N GLU A 272 -6.64 52.21 13.20
CA GLU A 272 -5.61 51.88 14.18
C GLU A 272 -5.64 50.40 14.58
N ASP A 273 -6.83 49.85 14.78
CA ASP A 273 -7.03 48.42 15.08
C ASP A 273 -6.54 47.53 13.94
N TYR A 274 -6.77 47.96 12.70
CA TYR A 274 -6.27 47.24 11.52
C TYR A 274 -4.73 47.21 11.48
N LYS A 275 -4.06 48.32 11.81
CA LYS A 275 -2.60 48.37 11.90
C LYS A 275 -2.06 47.52 13.04
N ASN A 276 -2.73 47.52 14.19
CA ASN A 276 -2.34 46.72 15.34
C ASN A 276 -2.51 45.22 15.07
N LEU A 277 -3.58 44.82 14.39
CA LEU A 277 -3.82 43.42 13.99
C LEU A 277 -2.71 42.93 13.05
N ARG A 278 -2.33 43.74 12.06
CA ARG A 278 -1.23 43.40 11.15
C ARG A 278 0.11 43.26 11.87
N LYS A 279 0.40 44.14 12.83
CA LYS A 279 1.60 44.02 13.67
C LYS A 279 1.57 42.75 14.52
N TYR A 280 0.42 42.46 15.13
CA TYR A 280 0.22 41.26 15.93
C TYR A 280 0.43 39.97 15.11
N GLU A 281 -0.09 39.91 13.87
CA GLU A 281 0.15 38.78 12.97
C GLU A 281 1.64 38.59 12.71
N HIS A 282 2.35 39.67 12.37
CA HIS A 282 3.80 39.63 12.12
C HIS A 282 4.60 39.20 13.36
N GLU A 283 4.31 39.78 14.53
CA GLU A 283 4.95 39.43 15.81
C GLU A 283 4.71 37.96 16.17
N LYS A 284 3.49 37.45 15.96
CA LYS A 284 3.17 36.03 16.23
C LYS A 284 3.94 35.08 15.32
N PHE A 285 4.11 35.43 14.04
CA PHE A 285 4.95 34.63 13.15
C PHE A 285 6.41 34.64 13.58
N GLU A 286 6.94 35.80 13.97
CA GLU A 286 8.31 35.92 14.45
C GLU A 286 8.53 35.10 15.72
N GLU A 287 7.59 35.15 16.67
CA GLU A 287 7.60 34.29 17.87
C GLU A 287 7.63 32.80 17.52
N MET A 288 6.76 32.35 16.60
CA MET A 288 6.70 30.93 16.19
C MET A 288 8.02 30.48 15.54
N VAL A 289 8.58 31.28 14.63
CA VAL A 289 9.86 30.95 13.98
C VAL A 289 11.01 30.97 14.98
N GLN A 290 11.02 31.93 15.91
CA GLN A 290 12.03 32.03 16.96
C GLN A 290 11.99 30.81 17.88
N GLN A 291 10.80 30.34 18.31
CA GLN A 291 10.66 29.12 19.11
C GLN A 291 11.26 27.89 18.41
N VAL A 292 11.04 27.75 17.09
CA VAL A 292 11.64 26.67 16.32
C VAL A 292 13.16 26.79 16.27
N LYS A 293 13.70 28.01 16.12
CA LYS A 293 15.14 28.24 16.10
C LYS A 293 15.79 28.00 17.48
N ASP A 294 15.13 28.43 18.55
CA ASP A 294 15.61 28.29 19.93
C ASP A 294 15.69 26.82 20.35
N SER A 295 14.82 25.96 19.81
CA SER A 295 14.93 24.51 19.99
C SER A 295 16.20 23.91 19.37
N GLY A 296 16.88 24.63 18.47
CA GLY A 296 18.05 24.16 17.74
C GLY A 296 17.73 23.29 16.52
N ALA A 297 16.50 23.34 16.01
CA ALA A 297 16.11 22.64 14.79
C ALA A 297 16.74 23.29 13.55
N GLY A 298 17.25 22.45 12.65
CA GLY A 298 17.80 22.87 11.36
C GLY A 298 16.90 22.54 10.16
N LEU A 299 15.77 21.84 10.39
CA LEU A 299 14.74 21.56 9.38
C LEU A 299 13.38 21.47 10.08
N ALA A 300 12.35 22.13 9.56
CA ALA A 300 10.97 21.98 10.02
C ALA A 300 10.14 21.18 9.00
N ILE A 301 9.52 20.10 9.45
CA ILE A 301 8.61 19.28 8.65
C ILE A 301 7.21 19.44 9.22
N CYS A 302 6.28 19.90 8.40
CA CYS A 302 4.93 20.22 8.84
C CYS A 302 3.86 19.47 8.05
N GLN A 303 2.85 19.01 8.77
CA GLN A 303 1.67 18.40 8.16
C GLN A 303 0.85 19.39 7.34
N TRP A 304 0.73 20.62 7.84
CA TRP A 304 -0.10 21.66 7.24
C TRP A 304 0.72 22.63 6.38
N GLY A 305 0.01 23.53 5.71
CA GLY A 305 0.59 24.61 4.94
C GLY A 305 1.27 25.69 5.79
N PHE A 306 2.00 26.55 5.09
CA PHE A 306 2.56 27.79 5.62
C PHE A 306 1.91 28.96 4.90
N ASP A 307 1.74 30.06 5.61
CA ASP A 307 1.48 31.35 4.99
C ASP A 307 2.75 31.86 4.26
N ASP A 308 2.56 32.70 3.24
CA ASP A 308 3.68 33.18 2.41
C ASP A 308 4.64 34.08 3.20
N GLU A 309 4.11 34.88 4.14
CA GLU A 309 4.93 35.70 5.04
C GLU A 309 5.79 34.83 5.97
N ALA A 310 5.21 33.75 6.52
CA ALA A 310 5.93 32.80 7.36
C ALA A 310 7.06 32.10 6.59
N ASN A 311 6.81 31.72 5.34
CA ASN A 311 7.80 31.09 4.48
C ASN A 311 9.00 32.01 4.19
N HIS A 312 8.75 33.30 3.99
CA HIS A 312 9.82 34.30 3.83
C HIS A 312 10.64 34.48 5.11
N MET A 313 9.99 34.52 6.28
CA MET A 313 10.67 34.62 7.58
C MET A 313 11.51 33.39 7.90
N LEU A 314 11.02 32.20 7.58
CA LEU A 314 11.76 30.93 7.72
C LEU A 314 13.05 30.95 6.89
N LEU A 315 12.98 31.48 5.66
CA LEU A 315 14.16 31.66 4.81
C LEU A 315 15.17 32.63 5.42
N GLN A 316 14.73 33.80 5.89
CA GLN A 316 15.61 34.81 6.51
C GLN A 316 16.34 34.28 7.74
N ARG A 317 15.68 33.39 8.50
CA ARG A 317 16.24 32.75 9.70
C ARG A 317 17.04 31.48 9.41
N GLU A 318 17.30 31.20 8.13
CA GLU A 318 18.01 30.02 7.64
C GLU A 318 17.42 28.72 8.18
N LEU A 319 16.08 28.61 8.16
CA LEU A 319 15.36 27.42 8.59
C LEU A 319 14.59 26.81 7.40
N PRO A 320 15.19 25.82 6.71
CA PRO A 320 14.50 25.06 5.68
C PRO A 320 13.23 24.42 6.21
N ALA A 321 12.17 24.45 5.42
CA ALA A 321 10.88 23.91 5.82
C ALA A 321 10.20 23.12 4.70
N VAL A 322 9.41 22.13 5.11
CA VAL A 322 8.58 21.30 4.21
C VAL A 322 7.15 21.38 4.70
N ARG A 323 6.23 21.72 3.79
CA ARG A 323 4.80 21.85 4.07
C ARG A 323 4.01 20.70 3.42
N TRP A 324 2.80 20.46 3.93
CA TRP A 324 1.85 19.49 3.36
C TRP A 324 2.37 18.05 3.34
N VAL A 325 3.07 17.62 4.40
CA VAL A 325 3.51 16.23 4.53
C VAL A 325 2.36 15.35 5.02
N GLY A 326 2.19 14.17 4.42
CA GLY A 326 1.10 13.26 4.78
C GLY A 326 1.22 12.76 6.22
N GLY A 327 0.08 12.46 6.86
CA GLY A 327 0.06 11.87 8.22
C GLY A 327 0.90 10.61 8.35
N PRO A 328 0.72 9.58 7.48
CA PRO A 328 1.53 8.37 7.52
C PRO A 328 3.03 8.64 7.28
N GLU A 329 3.36 9.64 6.46
CA GLU A 329 4.74 10.01 6.18
C GLU A 329 5.40 10.65 7.42
N ILE A 330 4.66 11.47 8.17
CA ILE A 330 5.14 12.08 9.41
C ILE A 330 5.44 11.03 10.47
N GLU A 331 4.58 10.02 10.60
CA GLU A 331 4.80 8.90 11.52
C GLU A 331 6.06 8.12 11.16
N LEU A 332 6.25 7.83 9.86
CA LEU A 332 7.46 7.17 9.37
C LEU A 332 8.73 8.01 9.60
N ILE A 333 8.67 9.33 9.38
CA ILE A 333 9.79 10.25 9.65
C ILE A 333 10.11 10.28 11.14
N ALA A 334 9.08 10.30 12.00
CA ALA A 334 9.26 10.26 13.45
C ALA A 334 9.96 8.98 13.91
N ILE A 335 9.54 7.82 13.38
CA ILE A 335 10.14 6.51 13.68
C ILE A 335 11.58 6.44 13.17
N ALA A 336 11.83 6.90 11.94
CA ALA A 336 13.15 6.89 11.32
C ALA A 336 14.14 7.78 12.08
N THR A 337 13.76 9.02 12.36
CA THR A 337 14.63 10.04 12.96
C THR A 337 14.71 9.97 14.48
N GLY A 338 13.82 9.18 15.11
CA GLY A 338 13.65 9.12 16.57
C GLY A 338 13.00 10.37 17.17
N GLY A 339 12.50 11.28 16.33
CA GLY A 339 11.84 12.51 16.77
C GLY A 339 10.42 12.25 17.28
N ARG A 340 9.91 13.16 18.11
CA ARG A 340 8.51 13.15 18.54
C ARG A 340 7.70 14.12 17.72
N ILE A 341 6.47 13.73 17.41
CA ILE A 341 5.51 14.59 16.73
C ILE A 341 5.02 15.64 17.72
N VAL A 342 5.22 16.92 17.40
CA VAL A 342 4.89 18.04 18.29
C VAL A 342 3.65 18.78 17.77
N PRO A 343 2.58 18.90 18.59
CA PRO A 343 1.34 19.56 18.16
C PRO A 343 1.32 21.08 18.38
N ARG A 344 2.20 21.62 19.24
CA ARG A 344 2.24 23.04 19.59
C ARG A 344 3.69 23.54 19.64
N PHE A 345 3.94 24.75 19.12
CA PHE A 345 5.28 25.34 19.10
C PHE A 345 5.90 25.51 20.50
N GLU A 346 5.08 25.83 21.50
CA GLU A 346 5.51 25.99 22.90
C GLU A 346 6.08 24.70 23.53
N GLU A 347 5.67 23.55 23.02
CA GLU A 347 6.11 22.25 23.52
C GLU A 347 7.40 21.77 22.84
N LEU A 348 7.94 22.54 21.90
CA LEU A 348 9.13 22.16 21.15
C LEU A 348 10.36 22.27 22.05
N THR A 349 10.92 21.12 22.42
CA THR A 349 12.15 21.03 23.19
C THR A 349 13.24 20.34 22.37
N PRO A 350 14.54 20.62 22.63
CA PRO A 350 15.64 19.98 21.91
C PRO A 350 15.61 18.44 21.95
N ASP A 351 15.08 17.87 23.04
CA ASP A 351 14.97 16.41 23.24
C ASP A 351 13.92 15.74 22.35
N LYS A 352 12.98 16.51 21.81
CA LYS A 352 11.92 16.02 20.92
C LYS A 352 12.32 16.04 19.45
N LEU A 353 13.45 16.67 19.12
CA LEU A 353 13.93 16.77 17.75
C LEU A 353 14.47 15.44 17.25
N GLY A 354 14.11 15.08 16.02
CA GLY A 354 14.70 13.95 15.32
C GLY A 354 16.10 14.30 14.81
N TYR A 355 16.92 13.29 14.53
CA TYR A 355 18.24 13.48 13.92
C TYR A 355 18.33 12.75 12.57
N ALA A 356 18.86 13.44 11.57
CA ALA A 356 19.21 12.87 10.27
C ALA A 356 20.61 13.31 9.83
N GLY A 357 21.41 12.37 9.34
CA GLY A 357 22.75 12.64 8.83
C GLY A 357 22.72 13.45 7.54
N VAL A 358 21.82 13.11 6.60
CA VAL A 358 21.70 13.85 5.33
C VAL A 358 20.24 14.04 4.94
N VAL A 359 19.86 15.28 4.64
CA VAL A 359 18.60 15.60 3.96
C VAL A 359 18.94 16.26 2.64
N LYS A 360 18.50 15.65 1.53
CA LYS A 360 18.78 16.14 0.18
C LYS A 360 17.52 16.21 -0.66
N GLU A 361 17.38 17.29 -1.41
CA GLU A 361 16.39 17.41 -2.48
C GLU A 361 16.98 16.76 -3.74
N LEU A 362 16.39 15.63 -4.16
CA LEU A 362 16.71 15.00 -5.43
C LEU A 362 15.80 15.55 -6.51
N CYS A 363 16.42 16.11 -7.55
CA CYS A 363 15.74 16.45 -8.80
C CYS A 363 15.87 15.27 -9.78
N PHE A 364 14.75 14.80 -10.33
CA PHE A 364 14.77 13.66 -11.24
C PHE A 364 14.42 14.05 -12.69
N GLY A 365 15.42 13.98 -13.57
CA GLY A 365 15.21 14.04 -15.03
C GLY A 365 14.81 15.43 -15.58
N THR A 366 14.09 15.42 -16.71
CA THR A 366 13.58 16.61 -17.43
C THR A 366 12.26 17.15 -16.88
N THR A 367 11.46 16.29 -16.24
CA THR A 367 10.35 16.69 -15.39
C THR A 367 10.94 17.35 -14.14
N LYS A 368 10.57 18.61 -13.84
CA LYS A 368 11.06 19.36 -12.67
C LYS A 368 10.55 18.80 -11.33
N ASP A 369 10.28 17.51 -11.26
CA ASP A 369 9.81 16.83 -10.06
C ASP A 369 10.98 16.68 -9.09
N ARG A 370 10.72 17.09 -7.86
CA ARG A 370 11.69 17.10 -6.78
C ARG A 370 11.14 16.31 -5.62
N MET A 371 12.00 15.54 -4.99
CA MET A 371 11.66 14.78 -3.80
C MET A 371 12.70 15.04 -2.73
N LEU A 372 12.24 15.02 -1.49
CA LEU A 372 13.09 15.13 -0.34
C LEU A 372 13.45 13.73 0.15
N VAL A 373 14.75 13.46 0.26
CA VAL A 373 15.27 12.20 0.76
C VAL A 373 15.98 12.46 2.07
N ILE A 374 15.56 11.73 3.11
CA ILE A 374 16.16 11.75 4.44
C ILE A 374 16.93 10.44 4.60
N GLU A 375 18.25 10.53 4.77
CA GLU A 375 19.19 9.41 4.90
C GLU A 375 19.98 9.51 6.21
N GLU A 376 20.58 8.37 6.61
CA GLU A 376 21.44 8.27 7.79
C GLU A 376 20.74 8.67 9.09
N CYS A 377 19.54 8.15 9.31
CA CYS A 377 18.82 8.34 10.56
C CYS A 377 19.36 7.43 11.68
N THR A 378 19.20 7.87 12.92
CA THR A 378 19.62 7.13 14.14
C THR A 378 18.95 5.76 14.27
N ASN A 379 17.70 5.63 13.82
CA ASN A 379 16.95 4.40 13.86
C ASN A 379 16.52 3.99 12.44
N SER A 380 17.27 3.08 11.81
CA SER A 380 17.03 2.66 10.43
C SER A 380 15.90 1.63 10.27
N LYS A 381 15.00 1.51 11.26
CA LYS A 381 13.86 0.58 11.22
C LYS A 381 12.80 0.96 10.18
N ALA A 382 12.83 2.19 9.65
CA ALA A 382 11.99 2.59 8.53
C ALA A 382 12.85 2.74 7.27
N VAL A 383 12.45 2.07 6.20
CA VAL A 383 13.16 2.05 4.93
C VAL A 383 12.20 2.39 3.79
N THR A 384 12.72 3.03 2.75
CA THR A 384 11.93 3.35 1.55
C THR A 384 12.52 2.68 0.34
N ILE A 385 11.71 1.88 -0.34
CA ILE A 385 12.03 1.32 -1.66
C ILE A 385 11.59 2.35 -2.70
N PHE A 386 12.57 2.94 -3.40
CA PHE A 386 12.32 3.93 -4.43
C PHE A 386 12.38 3.31 -5.81
N ILE A 387 11.22 3.08 -6.41
CA ILE A 387 11.11 2.41 -7.72
C ILE A 387 11.00 3.44 -8.83
N ARG A 388 11.82 3.23 -9.86
CA ARG A 388 11.89 4.05 -11.07
C ARG A 388 11.39 3.27 -12.28
N GLY A 389 10.87 3.97 -13.29
CA GLY A 389 10.44 3.31 -14.52
C GLY A 389 9.92 4.29 -15.58
N GLY A 390 10.13 3.95 -16.85
CA GLY A 390 9.90 4.87 -17.96
C GLY A 390 8.44 5.21 -18.29
N ASN A 391 7.46 4.47 -17.77
CA ASN A 391 6.04 4.73 -18.03
C ASN A 391 5.20 4.49 -16.77
N LYS A 392 3.96 4.98 -16.71
CA LYS A 392 3.00 4.74 -15.60
C LYS A 392 2.74 3.26 -15.30
N MET A 393 3.28 2.34 -16.10
CA MET A 393 3.53 0.94 -15.76
C MET A 393 4.36 0.73 -14.47
N VAL A 394 4.82 1.79 -13.77
CA VAL A 394 5.38 1.68 -12.42
C VAL A 394 4.31 1.37 -11.35
N ASN A 395 3.01 1.57 -11.62
CA ASN A 395 1.93 1.21 -10.69
C ASN A 395 1.88 -0.30 -10.34
N PRO A 396 2.03 -1.22 -11.30
CA PRO A 396 2.18 -2.65 -10.99
C PRO A 396 3.44 -2.95 -10.17
N THR A 397 4.53 -2.17 -10.29
CA THR A 397 5.70 -2.25 -9.39
C THR A 397 5.48 -1.67 -8.00
N HIS A 398 4.67 -0.62 -7.85
CA HIS A 398 4.20 -0.16 -6.53
C HIS A 398 3.47 -1.29 -5.80
N ARG A 399 2.68 -2.08 -6.55
CA ARG A 399 1.98 -3.25 -6.03
C ARG A 399 2.87 -4.47 -5.88
N PHE A 400 3.93 -4.63 -6.66
CA PHE A 400 4.96 -5.65 -6.42
C PHE A 400 5.69 -5.47 -5.10
N ALA A 401 5.77 -4.23 -4.61
CA ALA A 401 6.26 -3.98 -3.28
C ALA A 401 5.13 -3.95 -2.23
N HIS A 402 3.84 -3.92 -2.59
CA HIS A 402 2.74 -4.30 -1.67
C HIS A 402 2.56 -5.81 -1.54
N SER A 403 3.00 -6.60 -2.52
CA SER A 403 3.40 -8.00 -2.35
C SER A 403 4.64 -8.12 -1.45
N LYS A 404 4.63 -7.39 -0.35
CA LYS A 404 5.66 -7.20 0.66
C LYS A 404 5.79 -8.46 1.52
N GLU A 405 4.69 -9.19 1.67
CA GLU A 405 4.57 -10.53 2.26
C GLU A 405 5.35 -11.63 1.50
N LYS A 406 5.91 -11.33 0.32
CA LYS A 406 6.68 -12.29 -0.49
C LYS A 406 8.12 -12.52 -0.01
N PHE A 407 8.61 -11.79 0.99
CA PHE A 407 10.03 -11.74 1.37
C PHE A 407 10.26 -12.05 2.85
#